data_AF-A0A970QT11-F1
#
_entry.id   AF-A0A970QT11-F1
#
_cell.length_a   1.000
_cell.length_b   1.000
_cell.length_c   1.000
_cell.angle_alpha   90.00
_cell.angle_beta   90.00
_cell.angle_gamma   90.00
#
_symmetry.space_group_name_H-M   'P 1'
#
loop_
_entity.id
_entity.type
_entity.pdbx_description
1 polymer ?
#
loop_
_entity_poly.entity_id
_entity_poly.type
_entity_poly.pdbx_seq_one_letter_code
_entity_poly.pdbx_strand_id
1 'polypeptide(L)'
;MAKTNDTLTIDIHGLYADEAKEKLEKEIASAPAYIKIIRVIHGYNKGNILQETVRKRIRSKRIKEISPSFCNEGESIIYLF
;
A
#
# COMPACT_ATOMS: atom_id res chain seq x y z
N MET A 1 -19.91 14.45 15.16
CA MET A 1 -18.67 14.45 14.37
C MET A 1 -18.62 13.15 13.57
N ALA A 2 -18.60 13.21 12.25
CA ALA A 2 -18.43 12.00 11.42
C ALA A 2 -17.02 11.45 11.64
N LYS A 3 -16.89 10.13 11.85
CA LYS A 3 -15.57 9.47 11.81
C LYS A 3 -15.04 9.61 10.38
N THR A 4 -14.10 10.53 10.17
CA THR A 4 -13.36 10.56 8.91
C THR A 4 -12.55 9.27 8.84
N ASN A 5 -12.82 8.42 7.86
CA ASN A 5 -12.04 7.21 7.67
C ASN A 5 -10.64 7.63 7.22
N ASP A 6 -9.64 7.41 8.07
CA ASP A 6 -8.23 7.76 7.84
C ASP A 6 -7.47 6.67 7.07
N THR A 7 -8.20 5.63 6.64
CA THR A 7 -7.65 4.46 5.95
C THR A 7 -8.12 4.42 4.50
N LEU A 8 -7.17 4.27 3.58
CA LEU A 8 -7.40 4.03 2.16
C LEU A 8 -6.98 2.60 1.80
N THR A 9 -7.82 1.87 1.05
CA THR A 9 -7.46 0.54 0.54
C THR A 9 -7.13 0.63 -0.94
N ILE A 10 -6.00 0.07 -1.34
CA ILE A 10 -5.55 0.01 -2.73
C ILE A 10 -5.34 -1.45 -3.11
N ASP A 11 -6.02 -1.88 -4.16
CA ASP A 11 -5.85 -3.21 -4.73
C ASP A 11 -4.92 -3.14 -5.94
N ILE A 12 -3.88 -3.97 -5.91
CA ILE A 12 -2.88 -4.15 -6.96
C ILE A 12 -2.76 -5.60 -7.41
N HIS A 13 -3.68 -6.48 -6.98
CA HIS A 13 -3.63 -7.88 -7.39
C HIS A 13 -3.64 -8.00 -8.92
N GLY A 14 -2.82 -8.89 -9.45
CA GLY A 14 -2.76 -9.17 -10.89
C GLY A 14 -2.03 -8.12 -11.74
N LEU A 15 -1.57 -7.00 -11.16
CA LEU A 15 -0.73 -6.06 -11.88
C LEU A 15 0.69 -6.59 -12.06
N TYR A 16 1.39 -6.06 -13.07
CA TYR A 16 2.84 -6.22 -13.15
C TYR A 16 3.54 -5.37 -12.09
N ALA A 17 4.74 -5.77 -11.70
CA ALA A 17 5.47 -5.14 -10.59
C ALA A 17 5.70 -3.63 -10.80
N ASP A 18 6.04 -3.21 -12.02
CA ASP A 18 6.30 -1.80 -12.29
C ASP A 18 5.00 -0.96 -12.35
N GLU A 19 3.92 -1.53 -12.88
CA GLU A 19 2.58 -0.90 -12.85
C GLU A 19 2.07 -0.73 -11.41
N ALA A 20 2.22 -1.77 -10.59
CA ALA A 20 1.83 -1.73 -9.18
C ALA A 20 2.62 -0.67 -8.41
N LYS A 21 3.93 -0.56 -8.69
CA LYS A 21 4.79 0.46 -8.10
C LYS A 21 4.33 1.87 -8.49
N GLU A 22 4.18 2.14 -9.78
CA GLU A 22 3.77 3.47 -10.27
C GLU A 22 2.41 3.88 -9.70
N LYS A 23 1.44 2.96 -9.73
CA LYS A 23 0.11 3.16 -9.14
C LYS A 23 0.22 3.53 -7.66
N LEU A 24 0.95 2.75 -6.86
CA LEU A 24 1.08 3.02 -5.43
C LEU A 24 1.77 4.34 -5.13
N GLU A 25 2.87 4.66 -5.80
CA GLU A 25 3.59 5.92 -5.57
C GLU A 25 2.70 7.13 -5.90
N LYS A 26 1.94 7.06 -6.99
CA LYS A 26 0.97 8.09 -7.38
C LYS A 26 -0.14 8.25 -6.33
N GLU A 27 -0.78 7.15 -5.94
CA GLU A 27 -1.89 7.16 -4.96
C GLU A 27 -1.43 7.65 -3.58
N ILE A 28 -0.25 7.22 -3.11
CA ILE A 28 0.34 7.70 -1.85
C ILE A 28 0.61 9.21 -1.92
N ALA A 29 1.15 9.70 -3.05
CA ALA A 29 1.43 11.12 -3.22
C ALA A 29 0.14 11.95 -3.22
N SER A 30 -0.92 11.47 -3.89
CA SER A 30 -2.20 12.17 -4.02
C SER A 30 -3.19 11.96 -2.87
N ALA A 31 -2.94 11.02 -1.96
CA ALA A 31 -3.84 10.72 -0.86
C ALA A 31 -4.19 11.99 -0.04
N PRO A 32 -5.43 12.23 0.38
CA PRO A 32 -5.73 13.37 1.25
C PRO A 32 -4.87 13.39 2.52
N ALA A 33 -4.59 14.57 3.08
CA ALA A 33 -3.73 14.71 4.26
C ALA A 33 -4.29 14.03 5.53
N TYR A 34 -5.61 13.79 5.56
CA TYR A 34 -6.26 13.07 6.66
C TYR A 34 -6.08 11.55 6.57
N ILE A 35 -5.59 11.01 5.45
CA ILE A 35 -5.28 9.58 5.33
C ILE A 35 -3.96 9.32 6.04
N LYS A 36 -4.00 8.40 7.01
CA LYS A 36 -2.87 7.98 7.84
C LYS A 36 -2.44 6.54 7.57
N ILE A 37 -3.33 5.73 7.02
CA ILE A 37 -3.08 4.31 6.75
C ILE A 37 -3.47 3.99 5.31
N ILE A 38 -2.60 3.30 4.58
CA ILE A 38 -2.92 2.68 3.31
C ILE A 38 -2.81 1.17 3.47
N ARG A 39 -3.90 0.45 3.18
CA ARG A 39 -3.92 -1.01 3.10
C ARG A 39 -3.73 -1.41 1.64
N VAL A 40 -2.67 -2.17 1.36
CA VAL A 40 -2.35 -2.63 0.01
C VAL A 40 -2.70 -4.11 -0.10
N ILE A 41 -3.64 -4.44 -0.99
CA ILE A 41 -4.00 -5.81 -1.33
C ILE A 41 -3.19 -6.19 -2.57
N HIS A 42 -2.23 -7.09 -2.41
CA HIS A 42 -1.39 -7.57 -3.51
C HIS A 42 -1.59 -9.05 -3.83
N GLY A 43 -2.28 -9.78 -2.95
CA GLY A 43 -2.44 -11.23 -3.05
C GLY A 43 -1.13 -11.98 -2.80
N TYR A 44 -1.21 -13.30 -2.67
CA TYR A 44 -0.03 -14.17 -2.41
C TYR A 44 0.02 -15.42 -3.30
N ASN A 45 -1.00 -15.66 -4.12
CA ASN A 45 -1.22 -16.93 -4.82
C ASN A 45 -0.24 -17.23 -5.97
N LYS A 46 0.55 -16.25 -6.42
CA LYS A 46 1.48 -16.40 -7.57
C LYS A 46 2.93 -16.04 -7.21
N GLY A 47 3.27 -16.10 -5.93
CA GLY A 47 4.58 -15.73 -5.39
C GLY A 47 4.59 -14.34 -4.75
N ASN A 48 5.79 -13.86 -4.42
CA ASN A 48 6.02 -12.70 -3.56
C ASN A 48 6.44 -11.42 -4.31
N ILE A 49 6.45 -11.40 -5.65
CA ILE A 49 6.96 -10.25 -6.44
C ILE A 49 6.25 -8.94 -6.08
N LEU A 50 4.92 -8.94 -6.00
CA LEU A 50 4.16 -7.75 -5.63
C LEU A 50 4.37 -7.38 -4.16
N GLN A 51 4.44 -8.37 -3.28
CA GLN A 51 4.77 -8.16 -1.86
C GLN A 51 6.14 -7.49 -1.71
N GLU A 52 7.17 -7.98 -2.40
CA GLU A 52 8.51 -7.38 -2.39
C GLU A 52 8.51 -5.99 -3.02
N THR A 53 7.71 -5.78 -4.07
CA THR A 53 7.55 -4.47 -4.69
C THR A 53 7.01 -3.46 -3.68
N VAL A 54 5.93 -3.79 -2.98
CA VAL A 54 5.36 -2.94 -1.93
C VAL A 54 6.36 -2.71 -0.81
N ARG A 55 7.02 -3.76 -0.31
CA ARG A 55 7.86 -3.67 0.90
C ARG A 55 9.24 -3.06 0.66
N LYS A 56 9.78 -3.15 -0.56
CA LYS A 56 11.19 -2.79 -0.84
C LYS A 56 11.38 -1.76 -1.96
N ARG A 57 10.45 -1.64 -2.91
CA ARG A 57 10.67 -0.87 -4.16
C ARG A 57 9.93 0.46 -4.24
N ILE A 58 8.86 0.65 -3.47
CA ILE A 58 8.10 1.91 -3.47
C ILE A 58 8.86 3.03 -2.74
N ARG A 59 8.72 4.26 -3.23
CA ARG A 59 9.32 5.45 -2.63
C ARG A 59 8.32 6.61 -2.63
N SER A 60 8.10 7.18 -1.45
CA SER A 60 7.37 8.45 -1.31
C SER A 60 7.78 9.14 -0.03
N LYS A 61 7.84 10.48 -0.05
CA LYS A 61 8.16 11.31 1.12
C LYS A 61 7.13 11.20 2.25
N ARG A 62 5.94 10.67 1.94
CA ARG A 62 4.84 10.51 2.90
C ARG A 62 4.89 9.21 3.67
N ILE A 63 5.68 8.23 3.23
CA ILE A 63 5.79 6.93 3.88
C ILE A 63 6.58 7.10 5.17
N LYS A 64 5.95 6.76 6.28
CA LYS A 64 6.59 6.64 7.60
C LYS A 64 7.13 5.22 7.81
N GLU A 65 6.30 4.21 7.52
CA GLU A 65 6.63 2.80 7.73
C GLU A 65 5.83 1.91 6.77
N ILE A 66 6.38 0.75 6.42
CA ILE A 66 5.69 -0.31 5.69
C ILE A 66 5.80 -1.59 6.51
N SER A 67 4.68 -2.22 6.82
CA SER A 67 4.62 -3.39 7.69
C SER A 67 3.78 -4.50 7.02
N PRO A 68 4.12 -5.79 7.23
CA PRO A 68 3.23 -6.88 6.84
C PRO A 68 1.92 -6.80 7.62
N SER A 69 0.80 -7.21 7.00
CA SER A 69 -0.43 -7.44 7.76
C SER A 69 -0.27 -8.70 8.64
N PHE A 70 -0.67 -8.60 9.91
CA PHE A 70 -0.50 -9.66 10.90
C PHE A 70 -1.29 -10.94 10.57
N CYS A 71 -2.44 -10.81 9.90
CA CYS A 71 -3.34 -11.93 9.62
C CYS A 71 -3.49 -12.26 8.12
N ASN A 72 -2.79 -11.55 7.23
CA ASN A 72 -2.98 -11.72 5.79
C ASN A 72 -1.67 -11.50 5.01
N GLU A 73 -1.07 -12.59 4.52
CA GLU A 73 0.18 -12.53 3.76
C GLU A 73 0.06 -11.82 2.40
N GLY A 74 -1.16 -11.75 1.86
CA GLY A 74 -1.50 -11.02 0.64
C GLY A 74 -1.76 -9.53 0.84
N GLU A 75 -1.47 -9.02 2.04
CA GLU A 75 -1.69 -7.63 2.42
C GLU A 75 -0.45 -7.02 3.08
N SER A 76 -0.22 -5.75 2.79
CA SER A 76 0.77 -4.92 3.49
C SER A 76 0.14 -3.59 3.90
N ILE A 77 0.58 -3.04 5.03
CA ILE A 77 0.09 -1.79 5.59
C ILE A 77 1.18 -0.73 5.44
N ILE A 78 0.81 0.43 4.92
CA ILE A 78 1.69 1.60 4.78
C ILE A 78 1.18 2.69 5.72
N TYR A 79 2.01 3.11 6.65
CA TYR A 79 1.73 4.22 7.55
C TYR A 79 2.26 5.52 6.93
N LEU A 80 1.43 6.57 6.93
CA LEU A 80 1.79 7.89 6.42
C LEU A 80 2.05 8.88 7.57
N PHE A 81 2.86 9.92 7.30
CA PHE A 81 3.03 11.06 8.19
C PHE A 81 1.75 11.90 8.35
#